data_AF-Q8XRT9-F1
#
_entry.id   AF-Q8XRT9-F1
#
_cell.length_a   1.000
_cell.length_b   1.000
_cell.length_c   1.000
_cell.angle_alpha   90.00
_cell.angle_beta   90.00
_cell.angle_gamma   90.00
#
_symmetry.space_group_name_H-M   'P 1'
#
loop_
_entity.id
_entity.type
_entity.pdbx_description
1 polymer ?
#
loop_
_entity_poly.entity_id
_entity_poly.type
_entity_poly.pdbx_seq_one_letter_code
_entity_poly.pdbx_strand_id
1 'polypeptide(L)'
;MANFLLTSRVIRSLAVLASSAALITGCATTSGPQSDEAFGKSMSEADAAAKGGQQDKAIDLYQQIAKANPTRDEPWVRIAQIQFGSEKYPQAILAAEEALQRDNGDRQAKSILAVSGLRVARRSLQELRADSALAGDVRTDAQVLAKMLRDTLGEQALFPAEQPAKAQPRRARVVKRSAPATTEAANHGGAAPAAPATPAAGNGGGSADPFGALR
;
A
#
# COMPACT_ATOMS: atom_id res chain seq x y z
N MET A 1 5.69 59.70 -65.42
CA MET A 1 6.62 58.83 -64.64
C MET A 1 6.12 58.49 -63.21
N ALA A 2 4.89 58.84 -62.80
CA ALA A 2 4.38 58.53 -61.45
C ALA A 2 3.70 57.15 -61.31
N ASN A 3 3.17 56.57 -62.41
CA ASN A 3 2.44 55.30 -62.37
C ASN A 3 3.30 54.04 -62.19
N PHE A 4 4.62 54.12 -62.40
CA PHE A 4 5.50 52.95 -62.34
C PHE A 4 6.03 52.68 -60.93
N LEU A 5 6.01 53.67 -60.04
CA LEU A 5 6.49 53.54 -58.66
C LEU A 5 5.41 52.98 -57.72
N LEU A 6 4.14 53.15 -58.06
CA LEU A 6 3.02 52.64 -57.27
C LEU A 6 2.84 51.12 -57.45
N THR A 7 3.03 50.62 -58.66
CA THR A 7 2.97 49.18 -58.97
C THR A 7 4.11 48.40 -58.29
N SER A 8 5.33 48.97 -58.26
CA SER A 8 6.48 48.35 -57.60
C SER A 8 6.32 48.20 -56.07
N ARG A 9 5.67 49.18 -55.41
CA ARG A 9 5.38 49.13 -53.97
C ARG A 9 4.32 48.08 -53.64
N VAL A 10 3.26 48.00 -54.43
CA VAL A 10 2.18 47.00 -54.26
C VAL A 10 2.70 45.58 -54.48
N ILE A 11 3.58 45.37 -55.46
CA ILE A 11 4.20 44.06 -55.75
C ILE A 11 5.14 43.64 -54.61
N ARG A 12 5.91 44.56 -54.03
CA ARG A 12 6.76 44.26 -52.85
C ARG A 12 5.95 43.94 -51.61
N SER A 13 4.83 44.63 -51.36
CA SER A 13 3.92 44.34 -50.24
C SER A 13 3.22 42.99 -50.40
N LEU A 14 2.82 42.61 -51.62
CA LEU A 14 2.26 41.28 -51.92
C LEU A 14 3.28 40.15 -51.76
N ALA A 15 4.55 40.37 -52.13
CA ALA A 15 5.61 39.38 -51.95
C ALA A 15 5.95 39.14 -50.46
N VAL A 16 5.90 40.17 -49.62
CA VAL A 16 6.13 40.02 -48.16
C VAL A 16 4.96 39.28 -47.48
N LEU A 17 3.71 39.56 -47.86
CA LEU A 17 2.53 38.84 -47.35
C LEU A 17 2.47 37.38 -47.79
N ALA A 18 2.91 37.06 -49.00
CA ALA A 18 3.00 35.68 -49.49
C ALA A 18 4.11 34.86 -48.80
N SER A 19 5.15 35.53 -48.30
CA SER A 19 6.26 34.89 -47.57
C SER A 19 5.88 34.48 -46.14
N SER A 20 4.88 35.14 -45.54
CA SER A 20 4.37 34.82 -44.19
C SER A 20 3.37 33.65 -44.17
N ALA A 21 2.85 33.24 -45.32
CA ALA A 21 1.86 32.14 -45.44
C ALA A 21 2.50 30.74 -45.54
N ALA A 22 3.82 30.63 -45.61
CA ALA A 22 4.52 29.35 -45.78
C ALA A 22 4.94 28.66 -44.46
N LEU A 23 4.56 29.19 -43.29
CA LEU A 23 4.90 28.61 -41.98
C LEU A 23 3.74 27.88 -41.28
N ILE A 24 2.60 27.68 -41.95
CA ILE A 24 1.47 26.91 -41.40
C ILE A 24 1.12 25.76 -42.34
N THR A 25 2.12 24.93 -42.65
CA THR A 25 1.90 23.57 -43.16
C THR A 25 2.42 22.58 -42.12
N GLY A 26 1.95 22.75 -40.88
CA GLY A 26 1.96 21.68 -39.90
C GLY A 26 0.84 20.72 -40.27
N CYS A 27 1.16 19.67 -41.04
CA CYS A 27 0.31 18.49 -41.10
C CYS A 27 0.20 17.94 -39.68
N ALA A 28 -0.89 18.27 -39.00
CA ALA A 28 -1.42 17.42 -37.95
C ALA A 28 -1.92 16.14 -38.63
N THR A 29 -1.00 15.29 -39.09
CA THR A 29 -1.28 13.87 -39.29
C THR A 29 -1.37 13.25 -37.90
N THR A 30 -2.35 13.68 -37.13
CA THR A 30 -2.76 12.92 -35.96
C THR A 30 -3.49 11.73 -36.54
N SER A 31 -2.76 10.63 -36.72
CA SER A 31 -3.35 9.32 -36.93
C SER A 31 -4.46 9.19 -35.88
N GLY A 32 -5.71 9.08 -36.32
CA GLY A 32 -6.81 8.87 -35.39
C GLY A 32 -6.59 7.58 -34.58
N PRO A 33 -7.43 7.35 -33.56
CA PRO A 33 -7.42 6.08 -32.84
C PRO A 33 -7.45 4.90 -33.81
N GLN A 34 -6.82 3.79 -33.41
CA GLN A 34 -6.79 2.58 -34.22
C GLN A 34 -8.22 2.08 -34.47
N SER A 35 -8.45 1.36 -35.56
CA SER A 35 -9.71 0.64 -35.72
C SER A 35 -9.86 -0.41 -34.61
N ASP A 36 -11.09 -0.76 -34.24
CA ASP A 36 -11.35 -1.74 -33.19
C ASP A 36 -10.71 -3.11 -33.48
N GLU A 37 -10.62 -3.49 -34.76
CA GLU A 37 -9.92 -4.72 -35.17
C GLU A 37 -8.40 -4.63 -34.94
N ALA A 38 -7.78 -3.50 -35.29
CA ALA A 38 -6.36 -3.28 -35.06
C ALA A 38 -6.04 -3.20 -33.55
N PHE A 39 -6.90 -2.54 -32.78
CA PHE A 39 -6.83 -2.51 -31.33
C PHE A 39 -6.89 -3.92 -30.75
N GLY A 40 -7.89 -4.72 -31.12
CA GLY A 40 -8.03 -6.12 -30.65
C GLY A 40 -6.81 -6.98 -30.97
N LYS A 41 -6.23 -6.84 -32.18
CA LYS A 41 -4.99 -7.54 -32.57
C LYS A 41 -3.81 -7.13 -31.69
N SER A 42 -3.61 -5.83 -31.50
CA SER A 42 -2.50 -5.33 -30.67
C SER A 42 -2.62 -5.74 -29.20
N MET A 43 -3.84 -5.70 -28.63
CA MET A 43 -4.11 -6.19 -27.27
C MET A 43 -3.83 -7.68 -27.14
N SER A 44 -4.22 -8.49 -28.13
CA SER A 44 -3.92 -9.93 -28.13
C SER A 44 -2.42 -10.22 -28.19
N GLU A 45 -1.63 -9.44 -28.92
CA GLU A 45 -0.18 -9.56 -28.98
C GLU A 45 0.47 -9.25 -27.62
N ALA A 46 0.04 -8.15 -26.98
CA ALA A 46 0.49 -7.77 -25.65
C ALA A 46 0.10 -8.82 -24.58
N ASP A 47 -1.14 -9.34 -24.65
CA ASP A 47 -1.62 -10.42 -23.78
C ASP A 47 -0.77 -11.70 -23.94
N ALA A 48 -0.36 -12.02 -25.17
CA ALA A 48 0.50 -13.18 -25.44
C ALA A 48 1.90 -13.00 -24.84
N ALA A 49 2.48 -11.81 -24.95
CA ALA A 49 3.75 -11.49 -24.29
C ALA A 49 3.65 -11.61 -22.76
N ALA A 50 2.57 -11.09 -22.17
CA ALA A 50 2.32 -11.18 -20.73
C ALA A 50 2.21 -12.63 -20.25
N LYS A 51 1.39 -13.44 -20.94
CA LYS A 51 1.21 -14.87 -20.64
C LYS A 51 2.49 -15.69 -20.86
N GLY A 52 3.33 -15.26 -21.80
CA GLY A 52 4.66 -15.84 -22.05
C GLY A 52 5.73 -15.45 -21.00
N GLY A 53 5.36 -14.74 -19.94
CA GLY A 53 6.28 -14.30 -18.89
C GLY A 53 7.12 -13.06 -19.25
N GLN A 54 6.92 -12.48 -20.44
CA GLN A 54 7.64 -11.29 -20.91
C GLN A 54 6.94 -10.02 -20.41
N GLN A 55 6.90 -9.84 -19.09
CA GLN A 55 6.11 -8.79 -18.44
C GLN A 55 6.50 -7.39 -18.89
N ASP A 56 7.80 -7.07 -18.92
CA ASP A 56 8.26 -5.72 -19.31
C ASP A 56 7.91 -5.42 -20.78
N LYS A 57 8.11 -6.40 -21.68
CA LYS A 57 7.69 -6.27 -23.09
C LYS A 57 6.19 -6.07 -23.22
N ALA A 58 5.38 -6.79 -22.44
CA ALA A 58 3.94 -6.63 -22.46
C ALA A 58 3.53 -5.22 -22.01
N ILE A 59 4.15 -4.70 -20.95
CA ILE A 59 3.93 -3.32 -20.48
C ILE A 59 4.25 -2.32 -21.59
N ASP A 60 5.39 -2.46 -22.27
CA ASP A 60 5.77 -1.57 -23.38
C ASP A 60 4.75 -1.61 -24.52
N LEU A 61 4.23 -2.79 -24.86
CA LEU A 61 3.19 -2.95 -25.87
C LEU A 61 1.89 -2.27 -25.42
N TYR A 62 1.41 -2.51 -24.20
CA TYR A 62 0.20 -1.84 -23.70
C TYR A 62 0.35 -0.32 -23.64
N GLN A 63 1.54 0.21 -23.32
CA GLN A 63 1.79 1.65 -23.36
C GLN A 63 1.70 2.22 -24.78
N GLN A 64 2.20 1.48 -25.78
CA GLN A 64 2.06 1.88 -27.18
C GLN A 64 0.59 1.87 -27.62
N ILE A 65 -0.16 0.85 -27.21
CA ILE A 65 -1.60 0.74 -27.48
C ILE A 65 -2.36 1.90 -26.81
N ALA A 66 -2.04 2.22 -25.55
CA ALA A 66 -2.62 3.35 -24.83
C ALA A 66 -2.34 4.70 -25.50
N LYS A 67 -1.12 4.90 -26.02
CA LYS A 67 -0.75 6.12 -26.77
C LYS A 67 -1.55 6.24 -28.07
N ALA A 68 -1.76 5.13 -28.77
CA ALA A 68 -2.54 5.11 -30.00
C ALA A 68 -4.06 5.22 -29.76
N ASN A 69 -4.53 4.86 -28.55
CA ASN A 69 -5.94 4.86 -28.19
C ASN A 69 -6.16 5.58 -26.85
N PRO A 70 -6.07 6.92 -26.82
CA PRO A 70 -6.01 7.68 -25.58
C PRO A 70 -7.28 7.61 -24.73
N THR A 71 -8.42 7.20 -25.29
CA THR A 71 -9.71 7.09 -24.59
C THR A 71 -10.01 5.69 -24.05
N ARG A 72 -9.18 4.70 -24.39
CA ARG A 72 -9.34 3.28 -24.01
C ARG A 72 -8.65 3.03 -22.67
N ASP A 73 -9.40 2.58 -21.67
CA ASP A 73 -8.89 2.27 -20.33
C ASP A 73 -8.23 0.89 -20.27
N GLU A 74 -8.62 -0.03 -21.16
CA GLU A 74 -8.25 -1.45 -21.11
C GLU A 74 -6.73 -1.71 -21.08
N PRO A 75 -5.88 -1.01 -21.86
CA PRO A 75 -4.42 -1.19 -21.79
C PRO A 75 -3.86 -0.79 -20.42
N TRP A 76 -4.40 0.25 -19.79
CA TRP A 76 -3.97 0.71 -18.46
C TRP A 76 -4.37 -0.27 -17.37
N VAL A 77 -5.56 -0.85 -17.47
CA VAL A 77 -5.99 -1.94 -16.57
C VAL A 77 -5.04 -3.14 -16.67
N ARG A 78 -4.61 -3.53 -17.88
CA ARG A 78 -3.62 -4.61 -18.06
C ARG A 78 -2.26 -4.28 -17.45
N ILE A 79 -1.75 -3.06 -17.66
CA ILE A 79 -0.50 -2.61 -17.02
C ILE A 79 -0.64 -2.68 -15.49
N ALA A 80 -1.74 -2.16 -14.94
CA ALA A 80 -2.00 -2.19 -13.50
C ALA A 80 -2.03 -3.61 -12.94
N GLN A 81 -2.66 -4.55 -13.64
CA GLN A 81 -2.70 -5.97 -13.26
C GLN A 81 -1.30 -6.60 -13.24
N ILE A 82 -0.48 -6.35 -14.26
CA ILE A 82 0.90 -6.87 -14.32
C ILE A 82 1.72 -6.30 -13.17
N GLN A 83 1.70 -4.98 -12.97
CA GLN A 83 2.46 -4.33 -11.91
C GLN A 83 2.02 -4.80 -10.52
N PHE A 84 0.70 -4.98 -10.33
CA PHE A 84 0.16 -5.54 -9.08
C PHE A 84 0.64 -6.97 -8.83
N GLY A 85 0.57 -7.83 -9.85
CA GLY A 85 1.03 -9.21 -9.78
C GLY A 85 2.53 -9.34 -9.52
N SER A 86 3.32 -8.37 -9.97
CA SER A 86 4.76 -8.28 -9.73
C SER A 86 5.13 -7.53 -8.45
N GLU A 87 4.15 -7.29 -7.56
CA GLU A 87 4.29 -6.57 -6.28
C GLU A 87 4.82 -5.13 -6.38
N LYS A 88 4.80 -4.56 -7.59
CA LYS A 88 5.16 -3.18 -7.90
C LYS A 88 3.95 -2.27 -7.62
N TYR A 89 3.49 -2.25 -6.36
CA TYR A 89 2.25 -1.58 -5.96
C TYR A 89 2.20 -0.07 -6.31
N PRO A 90 3.28 0.73 -6.15
CA PRO A 90 3.25 2.13 -6.56
C PRO A 90 3.00 2.32 -8.06
N GLN A 91 3.63 1.48 -8.90
CA GLN A 91 3.42 1.51 -10.36
C GLN A 91 2.01 1.04 -10.73
N ALA A 92 1.48 0.05 -10.00
CA ALA A 92 0.11 -0.42 -10.18
C ALA A 92 -0.92 0.67 -9.86
N ILE A 93 -0.68 1.50 -8.82
CA ILE A 93 -1.52 2.65 -8.46
C ILE A 93 -1.58 3.64 -9.63
N LEU A 94 -0.43 4.07 -10.16
CA LEU A 94 -0.37 5.03 -11.27
C LEU A 94 -1.12 4.52 -12.50
N ALA A 95 -0.91 3.25 -12.88
CA ALA A 95 -1.61 2.67 -14.01
C ALA A 95 -3.13 2.53 -13.77
N ALA A 96 -3.55 2.21 -12.55
CA ALA A 96 -4.97 2.15 -12.20
C ALA A 96 -5.63 3.53 -12.23
N GLU A 97 -4.92 4.57 -11.81
CA GLU A 97 -5.40 5.96 -11.91
C GLU A 97 -5.55 6.40 -13.38
N GLU A 98 -4.59 6.06 -14.24
CA GLU A 98 -4.70 6.30 -15.69
C GLU A 98 -5.92 5.59 -16.30
N ALA A 99 -6.22 4.35 -15.90
CA ALA A 99 -7.44 3.67 -16.30
C ALA A 99 -8.70 4.44 -15.83
N LEU A 100 -8.72 4.85 -14.56
CA LEU A 100 -9.87 5.56 -13.96
C LEU A 100 -10.09 6.98 -14.49
N GLN A 101 -9.05 7.61 -15.04
CA GLN A 101 -9.19 8.87 -15.77
C GLN A 101 -9.95 8.71 -17.09
N ARG A 102 -9.94 7.50 -17.68
CA ARG A 102 -10.61 7.18 -18.94
C ARG A 102 -11.99 6.58 -18.70
N ASP A 103 -12.08 5.61 -17.80
CA ASP A 103 -13.34 5.09 -17.29
C ASP A 103 -13.35 5.07 -15.76
N ASN A 104 -14.04 6.03 -15.15
CA ASN A 104 -14.23 6.05 -13.69
C ASN A 104 -15.05 4.84 -13.20
N GLY A 105 -15.80 4.15 -14.07
CA GLY A 105 -16.62 2.99 -13.76
C GLY A 105 -15.84 1.69 -13.55
N ASP A 106 -14.59 1.61 -14.00
CA ASP A 106 -13.86 0.34 -14.01
C ASP A 106 -13.62 -0.20 -12.59
N ARG A 107 -14.26 -1.34 -12.29
CA ARG A 107 -14.20 -1.98 -10.98
C ARG A 107 -12.85 -2.66 -10.72
N GLN A 108 -12.17 -3.13 -11.76
CA GLN A 108 -10.87 -3.79 -11.64
C GLN A 108 -9.79 -2.77 -11.24
N ALA A 109 -9.73 -1.63 -11.93
CA ALA A 109 -8.84 -0.52 -11.61
C ALA A 109 -9.07 -0.01 -10.18
N LYS A 110 -10.33 0.19 -9.77
CA LYS A 110 -10.66 0.56 -8.37
C LYS A 110 -10.15 -0.47 -7.36
N SER A 111 -10.31 -1.76 -7.65
CA SER A 111 -9.86 -2.83 -6.77
C SER A 111 -8.34 -2.87 -6.66
N ILE A 112 -7.63 -2.75 -7.79
CA ILE A 112 -6.17 -2.70 -7.83
C ILE A 112 -5.66 -1.48 -7.07
N LEU A 113 -6.24 -0.30 -7.30
CA LEU A 113 -5.89 0.94 -6.60
C LEU A 113 -6.04 0.78 -5.09
N ALA A 114 -7.20 0.30 -4.62
CA ALA A 114 -7.48 0.13 -3.20
C ALA A 114 -6.53 -0.86 -2.52
N VAL A 115 -6.33 -2.05 -3.12
CA VAL A 115 -5.49 -3.10 -2.53
C VAL A 115 -4.01 -2.72 -2.60
N SER A 116 -3.55 -2.10 -3.69
CA SER A 116 -2.17 -1.59 -3.81
C SER A 116 -1.89 -0.51 -2.76
N GLY A 117 -2.78 0.48 -2.63
CA GLY A 117 -2.67 1.54 -1.63
C GLY A 117 -2.61 0.98 -0.20
N LEU A 118 -3.46 0.00 0.12
CA LEU A 118 -3.43 -0.66 1.43
C LEU A 118 -2.10 -1.38 1.70
N ARG A 119 -1.55 -2.08 0.69
CA ARG A 119 -0.25 -2.77 0.83
C ARG A 119 0.90 -1.80 1.05
N VAL A 120 0.90 -0.67 0.34
CA VAL A 120 1.86 0.43 0.54
C VAL A 120 1.74 1.00 1.96
N ALA A 121 0.53 1.37 2.39
CA ALA A 121 0.29 1.92 3.72
C ALA A 121 0.70 0.95 4.84
N ARG A 122 0.39 -0.35 4.69
CA ARG A 122 0.82 -1.39 5.62
C ARG A 122 2.34 -1.44 5.75
N ARG A 123 3.07 -1.34 4.64
CA ARG A 123 4.54 -1.33 4.65
C ARG A 123 5.08 -0.11 5.39
N SER A 124 4.56 1.09 5.12
CA SER A 124 4.97 2.30 5.83
C SER A 124 4.70 2.22 7.34
N LEU A 125 3.57 1.64 7.75
CA LEU A 125 3.29 1.40 9.17
C LEU A 125 4.21 0.35 9.80
N GLN A 126 4.69 -0.64 9.04
CA GLN A 126 5.66 -1.62 9.52
C GLN A 126 7.04 -0.99 9.70
N GLU A 127 7.47 -0.16 8.76
CA GLU A 127 8.72 0.60 8.83
C GLU A 127 8.70 1.56 10.03
N LEU A 128 7.63 2.35 10.19
CA LEU A 128 7.48 3.24 11.34
C LEU A 128 7.47 2.49 12.69
N ARG A 129 6.84 1.32 12.76
CA ARG A 129 6.88 0.47 13.96
C ARG A 129 8.26 -0.12 14.22
N ALA A 130 9.00 -0.48 13.18
CA ALA A 130 10.38 -0.94 13.33
C ALA A 130 11.26 0.18 13.88
N ASP A 131 11.13 1.39 13.35
CA ASP A 131 11.86 2.58 13.81
C ASP A 131 11.45 2.97 15.24
N SER A 132 10.16 2.93 15.56
CA SER A 132 9.66 3.21 16.92
C SER A 132 10.02 2.10 17.92
N ALA A 133 10.12 0.85 17.48
CA ALA A 133 10.61 -0.26 18.30
C ALA A 133 12.11 -0.14 18.57
N LEU A 134 12.88 0.42 17.62
CA LEU A 134 14.28 0.81 17.83
C LEU A 134 14.39 2.01 18.79
N ALA A 135 13.37 2.87 18.88
CA ALA A 135 13.29 3.97 19.84
C ALA A 135 12.94 3.54 21.29
N GLY A 136 12.73 2.25 21.56
CA GLY A 136 12.79 1.65 22.90
C GLY A 136 11.54 1.82 23.80
N ASP A 137 10.76 2.88 23.64
CA ASP A 137 9.69 3.23 24.60
C ASP A 137 8.42 2.37 24.42
N VAL A 138 8.04 2.11 23.17
CA VAL A 138 6.73 1.50 22.85
C VAL A 138 6.64 0.02 23.21
N ARG A 139 7.76 -0.73 23.17
CA ARG A 139 7.77 -2.14 23.60
C ARG A 139 7.60 -2.25 25.11
N THR A 140 8.19 -1.30 25.85
CA THR A 140 8.12 -1.22 27.30
C THR A 140 6.70 -0.85 27.73
N ASP A 141 6.09 0.14 27.08
CA ASP A 141 4.70 0.53 27.33
C ASP A 141 3.69 -0.59 27.02
N ALA A 142 3.89 -1.32 25.92
CA ALA A 142 3.05 -2.46 25.57
C ALA A 142 3.17 -3.61 26.59
N GLN A 143 4.37 -3.84 27.14
CA GLN A 143 4.59 -4.82 28.21
C GLN A 143 3.94 -4.40 29.53
N VAL A 144 4.00 -3.10 29.86
CA VAL A 144 3.38 -2.52 31.06
C VAL A 144 1.85 -2.59 30.96
N LEU A 145 1.26 -2.24 29.82
CA LEU A 145 -0.18 -2.37 29.56
C LEU A 145 -0.66 -3.82 29.60
N ALA A 146 0.08 -4.74 28.99
CA ALA A 146 -0.27 -6.18 29.03
C ALA A 146 -0.22 -6.75 30.46
N LYS A 147 0.71 -6.27 31.30
CA LYS A 147 0.80 -6.64 32.72
C LYS A 147 -0.40 -6.08 33.51
N MET A 148 -0.74 -4.82 33.30
CA MET A 148 -1.89 -4.20 33.97
C MET A 148 -3.22 -4.86 33.58
N LEU A 149 -3.43 -5.19 32.29
CA LEU A 149 -4.62 -5.93 31.85
C LEU A 149 -4.71 -7.31 32.50
N ARG A 150 -3.58 -8.02 32.61
CA ARG A 150 -3.52 -9.34 33.28
C ARG A 150 -3.85 -9.25 34.77
N ASP A 151 -3.31 -8.24 35.45
CA ASP A 151 -3.55 -8.04 36.88
C ASP A 151 -5.00 -7.58 37.15
N THR A 152 -5.58 -6.77 36.25
CA THR A 152 -6.96 -6.27 36.37
C THR A 152 -8.00 -7.36 36.07
N LEU A 153 -7.73 -8.25 35.12
CA LEU A 153 -8.59 -9.38 34.80
C LEU A 153 -8.50 -10.51 35.85
N GLY A 154 -7.55 -10.44 36.79
CA GLY A 154 -7.36 -11.43 37.86
C GLY A 154 -6.93 -12.82 37.39
N GLU A 155 -6.67 -13.00 36.09
CA GLU A 155 -6.33 -14.30 35.51
C GLU A 155 -4.84 -14.38 35.19
N GLN A 156 -4.07 -14.94 36.14
CA GLN A 156 -2.83 -15.65 35.80
C GLN A 156 -3.09 -16.93 34.96
N ALA A 157 -4.30 -17.14 34.46
CA ALA A 157 -4.81 -18.43 33.98
C ALA A 157 -5.29 -18.46 32.52
N LEU A 158 -5.25 -17.36 31.76
CA LEU A 158 -5.69 -17.39 30.34
C LEU A 158 -4.70 -18.06 29.38
N PHE A 159 -3.51 -18.40 29.86
CA PHE A 159 -2.67 -19.42 29.24
C PHE A 159 -2.15 -20.31 30.36
N PRO A 160 -2.41 -21.63 30.34
CA PRO A 160 -1.76 -22.54 31.27
C PRO A 160 -0.26 -22.34 31.14
N ALA A 161 0.42 -21.99 32.23
CA ALA A 161 1.87 -22.13 32.28
C ALA A 161 2.17 -23.57 31.86
N GLU A 162 3.06 -23.74 30.88
CA GLU A 162 3.48 -25.03 30.36
C GLU A 162 3.74 -25.97 31.54
N GLN A 163 2.81 -26.90 31.75
CA GLN A 163 2.75 -27.67 32.98
C GLN A 163 3.96 -28.62 32.93
N PRO A 164 4.91 -28.57 33.88
CA PRO A 164 6.02 -29.51 33.86
C PRO A 164 5.39 -30.90 33.98
N ALA A 165 5.59 -31.72 32.95
CA ALA A 165 4.94 -33.03 32.80
C ALA A 165 5.11 -33.84 34.08
N LYS A 166 4.05 -33.93 34.89
CA LYS A 166 4.05 -34.71 36.13
C LYS A 166 4.09 -36.19 35.76
N ALA A 167 5.15 -36.86 36.21
CA ALA A 167 5.39 -38.29 36.06
C ALA A 167 4.15 -39.12 36.43
N GLN A 168 3.75 -40.04 35.55
CA GLN A 168 2.60 -40.91 35.76
C GLN A 168 2.88 -41.92 36.90
N PRO A 169 1.95 -42.13 37.84
CA PRO A 169 2.17 -43.03 38.96
C PRO A 169 1.99 -44.50 38.55
N ARG A 170 3.00 -45.31 38.86
CA ARG A 170 2.99 -46.77 38.74
C ARG A 170 1.89 -47.36 39.65
N ARG A 171 1.04 -48.23 39.11
CA ARG A 171 0.01 -48.95 39.88
C ARG A 171 0.67 -49.90 40.88
N ALA A 172 0.56 -49.61 42.17
CA ALA A 172 1.03 -50.48 43.23
C ALA A 172 -0.08 -51.43 43.70
N ARG A 173 0.30 -52.71 43.82
CA ARG A 173 -0.51 -53.86 44.21
C ARG A 173 -0.94 -53.78 45.69
N VAL A 174 -2.17 -54.25 45.96
CA VAL A 174 -2.84 -54.27 47.27
C VAL A 174 -1.99 -54.96 48.34
N VAL A 175 -1.81 -54.30 49.49
CA VAL A 175 -1.33 -54.92 50.74
C VAL A 175 -2.28 -54.55 51.89
N LYS A 176 -2.61 -55.54 52.71
CA LYS A 176 -3.52 -55.46 53.87
C LYS A 176 -2.97 -54.57 54.99
N ARG A 177 -3.94 -53.98 55.70
CA ARG A 177 -3.89 -52.95 56.75
C ARG A 177 -3.19 -53.37 58.05
N SER A 178 -2.46 -52.42 58.65
CA SER A 178 -2.10 -52.33 60.07
C SER A 178 -2.12 -50.85 60.54
N ALA A 179 -2.32 -50.66 61.84
CA ALA A 179 -2.82 -49.48 62.59
C ALA A 179 -1.81 -48.29 62.80
N PRO A 180 -2.23 -47.14 63.42
CA PRO A 180 -1.71 -45.78 63.19
C PRO A 180 -0.88 -45.16 64.34
N ALA A 181 -0.21 -44.02 64.07
CA ALA A 181 0.27 -43.02 65.05
C ALA A 181 0.69 -41.73 64.30
N THR A 182 -0.10 -40.64 64.34
CA THR A 182 -0.02 -39.43 65.22
C THR A 182 1.00 -38.37 64.85
N THR A 183 0.60 -37.12 65.15
CA THR A 183 1.30 -35.82 65.21
C THR A 183 1.30 -34.96 63.94
N GLU A 184 1.20 -33.62 63.96
CA GLU A 184 0.59 -32.54 64.78
C GLU A 184 1.12 -31.21 64.19
N ALA A 185 0.37 -30.11 64.38
CA ALA A 185 0.77 -28.69 64.29
C ALA A 185 1.07 -28.07 62.90
N ALA A 186 0.28 -27.09 62.44
CA ALA A 186 0.28 -25.64 62.76
C ALA A 186 1.35 -24.88 61.92
N ASN A 187 1.22 -23.63 61.45
CA ASN A 187 0.39 -22.50 61.82
C ASN A 187 0.42 -21.41 60.70
N HIS A 188 -0.47 -20.42 60.83
CA HIS A 188 -0.79 -19.22 60.04
C HIS A 188 0.37 -18.28 59.64
N GLY A 189 0.28 -17.55 58.51
CA GLY A 189 -0.26 -16.16 58.38
C GLY A 189 0.91 -15.15 58.30
N GLY A 190 0.91 -13.96 57.67
CA GLY A 190 0.05 -13.15 56.81
C GLY A 190 0.78 -11.81 56.52
N ALA A 191 0.24 -11.02 55.57
CA ALA A 191 0.36 -9.56 55.36
C ALA A 191 1.63 -8.87 54.75
N ALA A 192 1.35 -8.08 53.70
CA ALA A 192 2.12 -6.92 53.17
C ALA A 192 1.53 -5.59 53.78
N PRO A 193 1.88 -4.31 53.42
CA PRO A 193 2.25 -3.73 52.10
C PRO A 193 3.18 -2.46 52.10
N ALA A 194 3.45 -1.85 50.92
CA ALA A 194 3.39 -0.39 50.60
C ALA A 194 4.27 0.07 49.39
N ALA A 195 3.81 1.09 48.65
CA ALA A 195 4.41 1.71 47.45
C ALA A 195 4.43 3.26 47.55
N PRO A 196 5.14 3.99 46.65
CA PRO A 196 4.83 5.39 46.34
C PRO A 196 4.70 5.74 44.82
N ALA A 197 4.29 6.98 44.56
CA ALA A 197 3.47 7.49 43.45
C ALA A 197 4.21 8.15 42.24
N THR A 198 3.45 8.41 41.17
CA THR A 198 3.80 9.17 39.94
C THR A 198 3.14 10.57 39.89
N PRO A 199 3.72 11.57 39.20
CA PRO A 199 3.06 12.84 38.89
C PRO A 199 2.49 12.90 37.46
N ALA A 200 1.48 13.77 37.29
CA ALA A 200 0.69 13.98 36.08
C ALA A 200 1.09 15.24 35.29
N ALA A 201 0.91 15.20 33.96
CA ALA A 201 0.71 16.33 33.02
C ALA A 201 0.37 15.71 31.63
N GLY A 202 -0.50 16.22 30.75
CA GLY A 202 -1.38 17.38 30.68
C GLY A 202 -2.07 17.33 29.30
N ASN A 203 -3.38 17.63 29.26
CA ASN A 203 -4.19 17.68 28.02
C ASN A 203 -3.82 18.91 27.16
N GLY A 204 -3.69 18.74 25.84
CA GLY A 204 -3.57 19.83 24.86
C GLY A 204 -4.14 19.41 23.50
N GLY A 205 -5.10 20.20 22.98
CA GLY A 205 -5.95 19.89 21.83
C GLY A 205 -5.22 19.80 20.48
N GLY A 206 -5.78 18.96 19.60
CA GLY A 206 -5.20 18.58 18.32
C GLY A 206 -5.25 19.66 17.25
N SER A 207 -4.07 20.08 16.81
CA SER A 207 -3.80 20.29 15.39
C SER A 207 -3.21 18.99 14.85
N ALA A 208 -3.97 18.25 14.06
CA ALA A 208 -3.52 17.05 13.35
C ALA A 208 -2.61 17.43 12.18
N ASP A 209 -1.50 18.12 12.46
CA ASP A 209 -0.40 18.23 11.51
C ASP A 209 0.51 17.02 11.71
N PRO A 210 0.43 15.99 10.84
CA PRO A 210 1.28 14.81 10.96
C PRO A 210 2.76 15.12 10.68
N PHE A 211 3.09 16.32 10.23
CA PHE A 211 4.45 16.76 9.91
C PHE A 211 4.98 17.87 10.84
N GLY A 212 4.22 18.27 11.86
CA GLY A 212 4.64 19.34 12.79
C GLY A 212 5.92 19.03 13.57
N ALA A 213 6.24 17.74 13.74
CA ALA A 213 7.47 17.27 14.40
C ALA A 213 8.72 17.31 13.50
N LEU A 214 8.59 17.70 12.22
CA LEU A 214 9.70 17.73 11.24
C LEU A 214 10.18 19.16 10.92
N ARG A 215 9.66 20.19 11.59
CA ARG A 215 10.02 21.60 11.37
C ARG A 215 10.98 22.13 12.42
#